data_AF-A0A9P1AYK4-F1
#
_entry.id   AF-A0A9P1AYK4-F1
#
_cell.length_a   1.000
_cell.length_b   1.000
_cell.length_c   1.000
_cell.angle_alpha   90.00
_cell.angle_beta   90.00
_cell.angle_gamma   90.00
#
_symmetry.space_group_name_H-M   'P 1'
#
loop_
_entity.id
_entity.type
_entity.pdbx_description
1 polymer ?
#
loop_
_entity_poly.entity_id
_entity_poly.type
_entity_poly.pdbx_seq_one_letter_code
_entity_poly.pdbx_strand_id
1 'polypeptide(L)'
;MLRIFTILAVLAAIVSGELSKTKEEKTLKDLEENIVNDIIQHKVMVYSKTYCPWSKRLKAILANYEIDDMKIVELDRSNQTEEMQEILKKYSGRTTVPQLFISGKFVGGHDETKAIEEKGELRPMLEKAHALFTNRVPVPDNAIIETNSEALAAKTKTSASTSASSIPIFYLLVTALFSILLI
;
A
#
# COMPACT_ATOMS: atom_id res chain seq x y z
N MET A 1 69.60 0.10 15.59
CA MET A 1 68.52 -0.90 15.43
C MET A 1 67.17 -0.43 15.97
N LEU A 2 67.06 0.12 17.19
CA LEU A 2 65.77 0.48 17.80
C LEU A 2 64.94 1.54 17.02
N ARG A 3 65.59 2.50 16.36
CA ARG A 3 64.91 3.55 15.56
C ARG A 3 64.24 3.04 14.28
N ILE A 4 64.68 1.90 13.75
CA ILE A 4 64.11 1.30 12.53
C ILE A 4 62.80 0.57 12.86
N PHE A 5 62.76 -0.13 14.00
CA PHE A 5 61.56 -0.82 14.48
C PHE A 5 60.40 0.12 14.79
N THR A 6 60.67 1.30 15.37
CA THR A 6 59.64 2.30 15.64
C THR A 6 59.06 2.91 14.37
N ILE A 7 59.89 3.20 13.36
CA ILE A 7 59.41 3.73 12.07
C ILE A 7 58.51 2.70 11.35
N LEU A 8 58.91 1.42 11.34
CA LEU A 8 58.11 0.36 10.74
C LEU A 8 56.75 0.17 11.43
N ALA A 9 56.73 0.24 12.77
CA ALA A 9 55.49 0.13 13.55
C ALA A 9 54.53 1.32 13.28
N VAL A 10 55.07 2.54 13.17
CA VAL A 10 54.28 3.74 12.83
C VAL A 10 53.70 3.64 11.43
N LEU A 11 54.51 3.22 10.44
CA LEU A 11 54.03 3.02 9.07
C LEU A 11 52.93 1.94 9.00
N ALA A 12 53.10 0.82 9.69
CA ALA A 12 52.10 -0.23 9.75
C ALA A 12 50.77 0.25 10.37
N ALA A 13 50.83 1.07 11.42
CA ALA A 13 49.64 1.64 12.05
C ALA A 13 48.90 2.62 11.12
N ILE A 14 49.63 3.46 10.36
CA ILE A 14 49.04 4.39 9.39
C ILE A 14 48.31 3.62 8.29
N VAL A 15 48.96 2.62 7.69
CA VAL A 15 48.35 1.78 6.63
C VAL A 15 47.11 1.04 7.14
N SER A 16 47.16 0.53 8.38
CA SER A 16 46.01 -0.15 8.99
C SER A 16 44.81 0.79 9.19
N GLY A 17 45.07 2.06 9.52
CA GLY A 17 44.04 3.08 9.68
C GLY A 17 43.39 3.53 8.36
N GLU A 18 44.12 3.51 7.25
CA GLU A 18 43.54 3.78 5.91
C GLU A 18 42.71 2.60 5.39
N LEU A 19 43.13 1.37 5.67
CA LEU A 19 42.39 0.18 5.28
C LEU A 19 41.05 0.04 6.02
N SER A 20 40.99 0.43 7.31
CA SER A 20 39.74 0.39 8.06
C SER A 20 38.72 1.39 7.53
N LYS A 21 39.16 2.63 7.24
CA LYS A 21 38.29 3.69 6.69
C LYS A 21 37.70 3.32 5.34
N THR A 22 38.51 2.78 4.44
CA THR A 22 38.06 2.40 3.09
C THR A 22 37.08 1.23 3.10
N LYS A 23 37.27 0.27 4.02
CA LYS A 23 36.33 -0.85 4.19
C LYS A 23 34.98 -0.39 4.73
N GLU A 24 34.98 0.50 5.70
CA GLU A 24 33.76 1.07 6.28
C GLU A 24 32.98 1.90 5.25
N GLU A 25 33.66 2.77 4.50
CA GLU A 25 33.05 3.57 3.43
C GLU A 25 32.43 2.68 2.33
N LYS A 26 33.13 1.63 1.90
CA LYS A 26 32.60 0.68 0.92
C LYS A 26 31.35 -0.02 1.45
N THR A 27 31.38 -0.47 2.70
CA THR A 27 30.26 -1.18 3.33
C THR A 27 29.01 -0.30 3.41
N LEU A 28 29.16 1.00 3.70
CA LEU A 28 28.06 1.95 3.74
C LEU A 28 27.46 2.20 2.35
N LYS A 29 28.30 2.27 1.30
CA LYS A 29 27.82 2.41 -0.08
C LYS A 29 27.02 1.18 -0.53
N ASP A 30 27.53 -0.01 -0.25
CA ASP A 30 26.85 -1.27 -0.58
C ASP A 30 25.49 -1.37 0.17
N LEU A 31 25.44 -0.92 1.43
CA LEU A 31 24.20 -0.87 2.21
C LEU A 31 23.17 0.12 1.63
N GLU A 32 23.62 1.31 1.23
CA GLU A 32 22.77 2.31 0.61
C GLU A 32 22.20 1.84 -0.73
N GLU A 33 23.03 1.22 -1.56
CA GLU A 33 22.58 0.61 -2.83
C GLU A 33 21.50 -0.45 -2.59
N ASN A 34 21.69 -1.32 -1.59
CA ASN A 34 20.68 -2.33 -1.24
C ASN A 34 19.36 -1.70 -0.78
N ILE A 35 19.39 -0.64 0.02
CA ILE A 35 18.19 0.08 0.46
C ILE A 35 17.48 0.71 -0.73
N VAL A 36 18.22 1.39 -1.62
CA VAL A 36 17.64 2.00 -2.82
C VAL A 36 17.02 0.94 -3.72
N ASN A 37 17.73 -0.18 -3.93
CA ASN A 37 17.24 -1.31 -4.70
C ASN A 37 15.94 -1.87 -4.11
N ASP A 38 15.87 -2.05 -2.80
CA ASP A 38 14.63 -2.48 -2.13
C ASP A 38 13.47 -1.51 -2.35
N ILE A 39 13.73 -0.20 -2.26
CA ILE A 39 12.72 0.85 -2.45
C ILE A 39 12.19 0.88 -3.90
N ILE A 40 13.04 0.62 -4.90
CA ILE A 40 12.64 0.67 -6.33
C ILE A 40 12.09 -0.66 -6.86
N GLN A 41 12.57 -1.80 -6.35
CA GLN A 41 12.20 -3.13 -6.85
C GLN A 41 10.83 -3.57 -6.32
N HIS A 42 10.47 -3.15 -5.11
CA HIS A 42 9.19 -3.50 -4.51
C HIS A 42 8.18 -2.37 -4.67
N LYS A 43 6.98 -2.71 -5.19
CA LYS A 43 5.89 -1.74 -5.33
C LYS A 43 5.47 -1.14 -3.98
N VAL A 44 5.50 -1.94 -2.91
CA VAL A 44 5.29 -1.49 -1.53
C VAL A 44 6.47 -1.91 -0.67
N MET A 45 7.19 -0.93 -0.12
CA MET A 45 8.34 -1.19 0.73
C MET A 45 8.13 -0.55 2.11
N VAL A 46 8.32 -1.34 3.17
CA VAL A 46 8.11 -0.91 4.56
C VAL A 46 9.37 -1.14 5.38
N TYR A 47 9.90 -0.08 5.97
CA TYR A 47 10.91 -0.19 7.03
C TYR A 47 10.23 -0.07 8.39
N SER A 48 10.45 -1.08 9.24
CA SER A 48 9.71 -1.33 10.48
C SER A 48 10.68 -1.66 11.62
N LYS A 49 10.16 -1.72 12.85
CA LYS A 49 10.81 -2.44 13.96
C LYS A 49 9.81 -3.39 14.62
N THR A 50 10.24 -4.60 14.99
CA THR A 50 9.34 -5.66 15.48
C THR A 50 8.58 -5.27 16.74
N TYR A 51 9.23 -4.54 17.64
CA TYR A 51 8.67 -4.08 18.91
C TYR A 51 7.86 -2.79 18.80
N CYS A 52 7.97 -2.04 17.70
CA CYS A 52 7.37 -0.70 17.58
C CYS A 52 5.85 -0.78 17.39
N PRO A 53 5.04 -0.14 18.27
CA PRO A 53 3.58 -0.17 18.16
C PRO A 53 3.06 0.53 16.90
N TRP A 54 3.69 1.62 16.47
CA TRP A 54 3.32 2.34 15.23
C TRP A 54 3.59 1.51 13.98
N SER A 55 4.68 0.74 13.98
CA SER A 55 4.99 -0.18 12.88
C SER A 55 3.97 -1.30 12.78
N LYS A 56 3.52 -1.86 13.92
CA LYS A 56 2.45 -2.87 13.95
C LYS A 56 1.14 -2.32 13.39
N ARG A 57 0.77 -1.07 13.75
CA ARG A 57 -0.45 -0.44 13.25
C ARG A 57 -0.40 -0.14 11.75
N LEU A 58 0.73 0.36 11.24
CA LEU A 58 0.90 0.54 9.79
C LEU A 58 0.73 -0.78 9.05
N LYS A 59 1.39 -1.85 9.52
CA LYS A 59 1.26 -3.19 8.94
C LYS A 59 -0.19 -3.70 8.99
N ALA A 60 -0.94 -3.37 10.03
CA ALA A 60 -2.35 -3.72 10.12
C ALA A 60 -3.23 -2.98 9.09
N ILE A 61 -2.94 -1.70 8.81
CA ILE A 61 -3.62 -0.96 7.73
C ILE A 61 -3.35 -1.63 6.39
N LEU A 62 -2.07 -1.93 6.09
CA LEU A 62 -1.68 -2.56 4.82
C LEU A 62 -2.23 -3.99 4.68
N ALA A 63 -2.42 -4.72 5.79
CA ALA A 63 -3.00 -6.06 5.79
C ALA A 63 -4.47 -6.11 5.34
N ASN A 64 -5.17 -4.97 5.30
CA ASN A 64 -6.52 -4.88 4.73
C ASN A 64 -6.52 -4.91 3.19
N TYR A 65 -5.33 -4.90 2.58
CA TYR A 65 -5.14 -4.90 1.14
C TYR A 65 -4.47 -6.20 0.69
N GLU A 66 -4.97 -6.76 -0.41
CA GLU A 66 -4.34 -7.89 -1.08
C GLU A 66 -3.15 -7.37 -1.90
N ILE A 67 -2.03 -7.05 -1.25
CA ILE A 67 -0.83 -6.52 -1.91
C ILE A 67 0.00 -7.69 -2.47
N ASP A 68 0.30 -7.66 -3.77
CA ASP A 68 1.02 -8.72 -4.49
C ASP A 68 2.54 -8.66 -4.31
N ASP A 69 3.07 -7.45 -4.21
CA ASP A 69 4.50 -7.16 -4.07
C ASP A 69 4.70 -6.16 -2.93
N MET A 70 4.92 -6.72 -1.75
CA MET A 70 5.26 -6.00 -0.53
C MET A 70 6.48 -6.62 0.14
N LYS A 71 7.48 -5.79 0.45
CA LYS A 71 8.60 -6.17 1.31
C LYS A 71 8.59 -5.37 2.61
N ILE A 72 8.85 -6.06 3.72
CA ILE A 72 8.98 -5.48 5.05
C ILE A 72 10.39 -5.79 5.56
N VAL A 73 11.14 -4.77 5.92
CA VAL A 73 12.45 -4.89 6.56
C VAL A 73 12.34 -4.44 8.01
N GLU A 74 12.62 -5.36 8.92
CA GLU A 74 12.66 -5.11 10.36
C GLU A 74 14.07 -4.67 10.76
N LEU A 75 14.26 -3.35 10.92
CA LEU A 75 15.57 -2.75 11.15
C LEU A 75 16.26 -3.32 12.40
N ASP A 76 15.49 -3.58 13.46
CA ASP A 76 15.99 -4.11 14.74
C ASP A 76 16.59 -5.53 14.66
N ARG A 77 16.46 -6.21 13.52
CA ARG A 77 17.12 -7.51 13.26
C ARG A 77 18.48 -7.37 12.57
N SER A 78 18.85 -6.16 12.16
CA SER A 78 20.12 -5.86 11.51
C SER A 78 21.16 -5.36 12.52
N ASN A 79 22.41 -5.78 12.35
CA ASN A 79 23.55 -5.21 13.08
C ASN A 79 23.94 -3.81 12.57
N GLN A 80 23.35 -3.35 11.47
CA GLN A 80 23.59 -2.04 10.84
C GLN A 80 22.38 -1.10 11.00
N THR A 81 21.66 -1.21 12.12
CA THR A 81 20.40 -0.48 12.33
C THR A 81 20.57 1.03 12.21
N GLU A 82 21.61 1.59 12.81
CA GLU A 82 21.84 3.04 12.87
C GLU A 82 22.20 3.59 11.49
N GLU A 83 23.07 2.88 10.77
CA GLU A 83 23.49 3.19 9.41
C GLU A 83 22.29 3.14 8.45
N MET A 84 21.45 2.10 8.57
CA MET A 84 20.21 2.02 7.80
C MET A 84 19.28 3.19 8.10
N GLN A 85 19.12 3.60 9.36
CA GLN A 85 18.27 4.73 9.73
C GLN A 85 18.80 6.06 9.18
N GLU A 86 20.11 6.29 9.19
CA GLU A 86 20.72 7.50 8.60
C GLU A 86 20.66 7.50 7.07
N ILE A 87 20.83 6.35 6.42
CA ILE A 87 20.63 6.22 4.97
C ILE A 87 19.17 6.51 4.62
N LEU A 88 18.22 5.86 5.31
CA LEU A 88 16.78 6.05 5.07
C LEU A 88 16.35 7.50 5.21
N LYS A 89 16.92 8.22 6.19
CA LYS A 89 16.69 9.65 6.38
C LYS A 89 17.02 10.49 5.14
N LYS A 90 17.99 10.08 4.30
CA LYS A 90 18.28 10.78 3.04
C LYS A 90 17.11 10.73 2.06
N TYR A 91 16.29 9.67 2.12
CA TYR A 91 15.17 9.41 1.21
C TYR A 91 13.81 9.80 1.80
N SER A 92 13.65 9.71 3.12
CA SER A 92 12.39 10.02 3.81
C SER A 92 12.41 11.31 4.62
N GLY A 93 13.59 11.89 4.85
CA GLY A 93 13.78 13.02 5.76
C GLY A 93 13.70 12.66 7.25
N ARG A 94 13.53 11.38 7.60
CA ARG A 94 13.32 10.92 8.99
C ARG A 94 14.11 9.65 9.30
N THR A 95 14.53 9.50 10.55
CA THR A 95 15.13 8.25 11.06
C THR A 95 14.10 7.33 11.71
N THR A 96 12.90 7.83 12.01
CA THR A 96 11.86 7.10 12.74
C THR A 96 11.22 6.01 11.88
N VAL A 97 10.82 4.92 12.53
CA VAL A 97 9.95 3.89 11.94
C VAL A 97 8.49 4.07 12.42
N PRO A 98 7.50 3.63 11.63
CA PRO A 98 7.65 3.01 10.32
C PRO A 98 7.88 4.02 9.19
N GLN A 99 8.46 3.56 8.09
CA GLN A 99 8.57 4.32 6.83
C GLN A 99 7.95 3.49 5.70
N LEU A 100 6.93 4.05 5.05
CA LEU A 100 6.25 3.47 3.90
C LEU A 100 6.73 4.13 2.61
N PHE A 101 7.09 3.29 1.65
CA PHE A 101 7.35 3.69 0.27
C PHE A 101 6.38 2.95 -0.65
N ILE A 102 5.82 3.67 -1.63
CA ILE A 102 4.97 3.11 -2.68
C ILE A 102 5.53 3.58 -4.03
N SER A 103 5.80 2.65 -4.94
CA SER A 103 6.45 2.91 -6.24
C SER A 103 7.71 3.78 -6.12
N GLY A 104 8.58 3.43 -5.17
CA GLY A 104 9.83 4.16 -4.90
C GLY A 104 9.68 5.53 -4.24
N LYS A 105 8.46 5.98 -3.93
CA LYS A 105 8.22 7.30 -3.30
C LYS A 105 7.90 7.14 -1.83
N PHE A 106 8.52 7.97 -1.00
CA PHE A 106 8.18 8.04 0.42
C PHE A 106 6.77 8.59 0.60
N VAL A 107 5.92 7.82 1.29
CA VAL A 107 4.52 8.15 1.57
C VAL A 107 4.37 8.73 2.97
N GLY A 108 5.10 8.19 3.95
CA GLY A 108 5.03 8.65 5.34
C GLY A 108 5.21 7.53 6.35
N GLY A 109 4.82 7.80 7.60
CA GLY A 109 4.72 6.81 8.66
C GLY A 109 3.29 6.34 8.87
N HIS A 110 2.98 5.90 10.08
CA HIS A 110 1.64 5.43 10.43
C HIS A 110 0.58 6.54 10.31
N ASP A 111 0.85 7.73 10.84
CA ASP A 111 -0.17 8.78 10.95
C ASP A 111 -0.53 9.35 9.58
N GLU A 112 0.47 9.56 8.72
CA GLU A 112 0.25 10.00 7.34
C GLU A 112 -0.49 8.92 6.53
N THR A 113 -0.09 7.65 6.66
CA THR A 113 -0.78 6.54 5.96
C THR A 113 -2.22 6.39 6.44
N LYS A 114 -2.46 6.51 7.74
CA LYS A 114 -3.81 6.48 8.31
C LYS A 114 -4.67 7.62 7.77
N ALA A 115 -4.14 8.84 7.67
CA ALA A 115 -4.85 9.97 7.10
C ALA A 115 -5.19 9.77 5.61
N ILE A 116 -4.29 9.14 4.84
CA ILE A 116 -4.52 8.78 3.43
C ILE A 116 -5.61 7.69 3.32
N GLU A 117 -5.58 6.69 4.20
CA GLU A 117 -6.59 5.63 4.30
C GLU A 117 -7.98 6.22 4.61
N GLU A 118 -8.08 7.09 5.61
CA GLU A 118 -9.34 7.72 6.02
C GLU A 118 -9.94 8.62 4.93
N LYS A 119 -9.11 9.15 4.03
CA LYS A 119 -9.54 9.89 2.83
C LYS A 119 -9.94 8.97 1.67
N GLY A 120 -9.72 7.66 1.78
CA GLY A 120 -9.95 6.71 0.69
C GLY A 120 -8.91 6.80 -0.44
N GLU A 121 -7.76 7.44 -0.20
CA GLU A 121 -6.73 7.68 -1.21
C GLU A 121 -5.71 6.54 -1.32
N LEU A 122 -5.60 5.69 -0.29
CA LEU A 122 -4.57 4.63 -0.24
C LEU A 122 -4.81 3.55 -1.31
N ARG A 123 -6.06 3.11 -1.50
CA ARG A 123 -6.42 2.15 -2.55
C ARG A 123 -6.04 2.66 -3.95
N PRO A 124 -6.49 3.85 -4.41
CA PRO A 124 -6.04 4.42 -5.68
C PRO A 124 -4.52 4.49 -5.84
N MET A 125 -3.78 4.82 -4.77
CA MET A 125 -2.32 4.84 -4.80
C MET A 125 -1.72 3.44 -5.06
N LEU A 126 -2.22 2.42 -4.37
CA LEU A 126 -1.80 1.03 -4.55
C LEU A 126 -2.18 0.48 -5.94
N GLU A 127 -3.35 0.84 -6.47
CA GLU A 127 -3.78 0.47 -7.81
C GLU A 127 -2.91 1.09 -8.90
N LYS A 128 -2.59 2.39 -8.75
CA LYS A 128 -1.68 3.10 -9.65
C LYS A 128 -0.26 2.53 -9.61
N ALA A 129 0.17 2.05 -8.44
CA ALA A 129 1.42 1.34 -8.26
C ALA A 129 1.39 -0.08 -8.86
N HIS A 130 0.24 -0.55 -9.34
CA HIS A 130 -0.02 -1.94 -9.71
C HIS A 130 0.27 -2.94 -8.59
N ALA A 131 0.17 -2.51 -7.32
CA ALA A 131 0.57 -3.29 -6.15
C ALA A 131 -0.52 -4.22 -5.62
N LEU A 132 -1.76 -4.04 -6.04
CA LEU A 132 -2.85 -4.91 -5.61
C LEU A 132 -2.90 -6.15 -6.50
N PHE A 133 -3.16 -7.28 -5.87
CA PHE A 133 -3.56 -8.50 -6.55
C PHE A 133 -4.87 -8.23 -7.27
N THR A 134 -4.79 -7.99 -8.58
CA THR A 134 -5.99 -7.96 -9.40
C THR A 134 -6.13 -9.32 -10.06
N ASN A 135 -7.24 -10.02 -9.80
CA ASN A 135 -7.79 -11.01 -10.71
C ASN A 135 -8.23 -10.30 -12.00
N ARG A 136 -7.31 -9.64 -12.71
CA ARG A 136 -7.55 -9.12 -14.05
C ARG A 136 -7.58 -10.35 -14.94
N VAL A 137 -8.79 -10.84 -15.20
CA VAL A 137 -9.10 -11.40 -16.51
C VAL A 137 -8.53 -10.40 -17.53
N PRO A 138 -7.63 -10.82 -18.43
CA PRO A 138 -7.18 -9.95 -19.51
C PRO A 138 -8.43 -9.45 -20.23
N VAL A 139 -8.72 -8.16 -20.15
CA VAL A 139 -9.69 -7.55 -21.06
C VAL A 139 -8.95 -7.50 -22.39
N PRO A 140 -9.38 -8.29 -23.39
CA PRO A 140 -8.70 -8.25 -24.68
C PRO A 140 -8.93 -6.88 -25.32
N ASP A 141 -7.89 -6.36 -25.99
CA ASP A 141 -7.80 -4.99 -26.53
C ASP A 141 -8.82 -4.66 -27.65
N ASN A 142 -9.82 -5.51 -27.86
CA ASN A 142 -10.85 -5.40 -28.89
C ASN A 142 -12.27 -5.48 -28.31
N ALA A 143 -12.57 -4.68 -27.29
CA ALA A 143 -13.94 -4.29 -27.01
C ALA A 143 -14.38 -3.22 -28.03
N ILE A 144 -14.95 -3.68 -29.16
CA ILE A 144 -15.71 -2.80 -30.06
C ILE A 144 -16.89 -2.28 -29.24
N ILE A 145 -16.91 -0.96 -28.98
CA ILE A 145 -18.13 -0.28 -28.58
C ILE A 145 -19.04 -0.29 -29.80
N GLU A 146 -19.87 -1.32 -29.94
CA GLU A 146 -21.05 -1.22 -30.81
C GLU A 146 -22.07 -0.36 -30.08
N THR A 147 -22.03 0.94 -30.40
CA THR A 147 -23.15 1.85 -30.18
C THR A 147 -24.33 1.35 -31.00
N ASN A 148 -25.32 0.74 -30.34
CA ASN A 148 -26.65 0.58 -30.92
C ASN A 148 -27.69 1.17 -29.96
N SER A 149 -27.85 2.49 -30.09
CA SER A 149 -29.12 3.13 -29.84
C SER A 149 -30.13 2.65 -30.88
N GLU A 150 -31.37 2.42 -30.43
CA GLU A 150 -32.58 2.15 -31.22
C GLU A 150 -32.84 0.69 -31.65
N ALA A 151 -33.73 0.02 -30.90
CA ALA A 151 -34.93 -0.59 -31.49
C ALA A 151 -35.95 -0.94 -30.39
N LEU A 152 -36.86 0.01 -30.14
CA LEU A 152 -38.15 -0.23 -29.51
C LEU A 152 -39.07 -0.89 -30.55
N ALA A 153 -39.37 -2.19 -30.44
CA ALA A 153 -40.59 -2.76 -31.02
C ALA A 153 -40.90 -4.17 -30.49
N ALA A 154 -41.88 -4.22 -29.58
CA ALA A 154 -42.93 -5.24 -29.48
C ALA A 154 -42.64 -6.70 -29.90
N LYS A 155 -42.72 -7.63 -28.94
CA LYS A 155 -43.82 -8.63 -28.95
C LYS A 155 -44.04 -9.30 -27.60
N THR A 156 -45.27 -9.12 -27.15
CA THR A 156 -46.02 -9.86 -26.12
C THR A 156 -46.07 -11.38 -26.32
N LYS A 157 -46.30 -12.05 -25.18
CA LYS A 157 -46.91 -13.39 -24.91
C LYS A 157 -45.91 -14.42 -24.40
N THR A 158 -46.16 -15.31 -23.45
CA THR A 158 -47.27 -15.64 -22.52
C THR A 158 -46.78 -16.91 -21.82
N SER A 159 -46.81 -16.98 -20.49
CA SER A 159 -47.26 -18.18 -19.75
C SER A 159 -47.18 -17.94 -18.25
N ALA A 160 -48.35 -17.96 -17.63
CA ALA A 160 -48.56 -17.91 -16.19
C ALA A 160 -48.21 -19.26 -15.51
N SER A 161 -47.77 -19.19 -14.25
CA SER A 161 -48.20 -20.14 -13.21
C SER A 161 -48.03 -19.52 -11.81
N THR A 162 -49.15 -19.01 -11.30
CA THR A 162 -49.69 -19.24 -9.94
C THR A 162 -48.74 -19.39 -8.75
N SER A 163 -48.80 -18.44 -7.82
CA SER A 163 -49.14 -18.74 -6.42
C SER A 163 -49.79 -17.52 -5.75
N ALA A 164 -51.02 -17.73 -5.27
CA ALA A 164 -51.71 -16.86 -4.31
C ALA A 164 -50.92 -16.89 -2.98
N SER A 165 -50.86 -15.88 -2.13
CA SER A 165 -51.96 -15.17 -1.49
C SER A 165 -51.33 -14.23 -0.44
N SER A 166 -51.87 -13.02 -0.28
CA SER A 166 -52.04 -12.29 1.00
C SER A 166 -52.27 -10.80 0.73
N ILE A 167 -53.46 -10.34 1.08
CA ILE A 167 -53.94 -8.96 0.97
C ILE A 167 -53.48 -8.18 2.22
N PRO A 168 -53.27 -6.86 2.12
CA PRO A 168 -53.86 -5.98 3.14
C PRO A 168 -54.79 -4.92 2.52
N ILE A 169 -56.00 -4.91 3.07
CA ILE A 169 -57.18 -4.14 2.70
C ILE A 169 -56.93 -2.69 3.12
N PHE A 170 -56.55 -1.83 2.17
CA PHE A 170 -56.46 -0.38 2.42
C PHE A 170 -57.30 0.46 1.44
N TYR A 171 -58.20 -0.17 0.68
CA TYR A 171 -58.90 0.52 -0.41
C TYR A 171 -60.34 0.07 -0.56
N LEU A 172 -61.18 0.24 0.48
CA LEU A 172 -62.63 0.20 0.30
C LEU A 172 -63.42 0.79 1.49
N LEU A 173 -63.26 2.09 1.79
CA LEU A 173 -64.30 2.85 2.50
C LEU A 173 -64.20 4.37 2.34
N VAL A 174 -63.78 4.86 1.17
CA VAL A 174 -63.80 6.29 0.81
C VAL A 174 -65.13 6.70 0.13
N THR A 175 -66.15 5.84 0.12
CA THR A 175 -67.44 6.13 -0.56
C THR A 175 -68.67 6.11 0.35
N ALA A 176 -68.53 6.07 1.67
CA ALA A 176 -69.65 6.01 2.61
C ALA A 176 -69.91 7.31 3.42
N LEU A 177 -69.44 8.47 2.94
CA LEU A 177 -69.64 9.77 3.62
C LEU A 177 -70.30 10.86 2.76
N PHE A 178 -70.92 10.52 1.61
CA PHE A 178 -71.48 11.53 0.70
C PHE A 178 -72.97 11.39 0.35
N SER A 179 -73.77 10.62 1.11
CA SER A 179 -75.20 10.42 0.76
C SER A 179 -76.21 10.45 1.93
N ILE A 180 -75.93 11.11 3.06
CA ILE A 180 -76.99 11.47 4.02
C ILE A 180 -76.83 12.95 4.42
N LEU A 181 -77.00 13.80 3.41
CA LEU A 181 -77.40 15.20 3.57
C LEU A 181 -78.50 15.47 2.54
N LEU A 182 -79.64 14.78 2.70
CA LEU A 182 -80.96 15.26 2.28
C LEU A 182 -82.02 14.31 2.85
N ILE A 183 -82.91 14.90 3.66
CA ILE A 183 -84.11 14.33 4.32
C ILE A 183 -83.84 13.69 5.67
#